data_AF-A0A7J9FUD3-F1
#
_entry.id   AF-A0A7J9FUD3-F1
#
_cell.length_a   1.000
_cell.length_b   1.000
_cell.length_c   1.000
_cell.angle_alpha   90.00
_cell.angle_beta   90.00
_cell.angle_gamma   90.00
#
_symmetry.space_group_name_H-M   'P 1'
#
loop_
_entity.id
_entity.type
_entity.pdbx_description
1 polymer ?
#
loop_
_entity_poly.entity_id
_entity_poly.type
_entity_poly.pdbx_seq_one_letter_code
_entity_poly.pdbx_strand_id
1 'polypeptide(L)'
;MSAEKTPIDGSSSANTLLQLHQLLTSCSKENIDALSFELPKSASKFAAVSPQCLEISDNIIHRFIEKCSPRDMLPILCEALDSPNKTVQAATYVCPLISGLSDVFISLQRRHFEQIKVAVPVVVKVVKAISTESDYEDTELETLFERIVVNALSIQTVCRKLEDGENEKLRALLGLYVLQILALVSVSRNYLHFALRLASILPYSGISGLGLITGYSVDTMSHIVIGEDEEDCSSFSSHIYLGASLSVVWAQKHDEFAQAAKFDFGAIKTELQNNPTKRWQAVGMLKHVFASIDLPWEFKRYTVDFLLYITSGDISNKLGHNDCSLYMTSVFSSLQALTMIIIYASDTVLRKNAFEALKRVLGDIPNSQRFDILKALIKNSDSSSMVAILLDLVRGEMHRERILRTSLQKNEALEADSKTCQSTLFWSTSILELVESVLRPDTGGPPILPDNSDAVLSALNLYRFVLMTEAAGKA
;
A
#
# COMPACT_ATOMS: atom_id res chain seq x y z
N MET A 1 -13.55 43.87 1.34
CA MET A 1 -13.94 43.95 -0.08
C MET A 1 -13.82 42.56 -0.67
N SER A 2 -14.95 41.85 -0.66
CA SER A 2 -15.09 40.51 -1.24
C SER A 2 -15.16 40.68 -2.76
N ALA A 3 -14.23 40.07 -3.49
CA ALA A 3 -14.35 39.96 -4.93
C ALA A 3 -15.45 38.94 -5.22
N GLU A 4 -16.63 39.46 -5.55
CA GLU A 4 -17.79 38.72 -6.01
C GLU A 4 -17.40 37.98 -7.31
N LYS A 5 -17.16 36.67 -7.22
CA LYS A 5 -16.99 35.81 -8.40
C LYS A 5 -18.34 35.79 -9.12
N THR A 6 -18.45 36.56 -10.20
CA THR A 6 -19.55 36.44 -11.17
C THR A 6 -19.66 34.98 -11.61
N PRO A 7 -20.84 34.34 -11.51
CA PRO A 7 -21.03 32.99 -12.01
C PRO A 7 -20.81 33.01 -13.53
N ILE A 8 -19.85 32.20 -13.98
CA ILE A 8 -19.58 32.01 -15.39
C ILE A 8 -20.82 31.31 -15.99
N ASP A 9 -21.52 31.98 -16.91
CA ASP A 9 -22.65 31.40 -17.62
C ASP A 9 -22.17 30.23 -18.49
N GLY A 10 -22.67 29.03 -18.19
CA GLY A 10 -22.30 27.79 -18.87
C GLY A 10 -22.63 27.80 -20.37
N SER A 11 -23.67 28.53 -20.79
CA SER A 11 -24.02 28.67 -22.21
C SER A 11 -23.01 29.55 -22.95
N SER A 12 -22.61 30.67 -22.35
CA SER A 12 -21.61 31.58 -22.90
C SER A 12 -20.23 30.92 -23.02
N SER A 13 -19.84 30.12 -22.02
CA SER A 13 -18.57 29.38 -22.02
C SER A 13 -18.51 28.30 -23.09
N ALA A 14 -19.58 27.51 -23.22
CA ALA A 14 -19.67 26.49 -24.26
C ALA A 14 -19.59 27.10 -25.67
N ASN A 15 -20.26 28.23 -25.91
CA ASN A 15 -20.19 28.92 -27.20
C ASN A 15 -18.79 29.43 -27.52
N THR A 16 -18.07 29.95 -26.52
CA THR A 16 -16.69 30.42 -26.68
C THR A 16 -15.75 29.26 -27.03
N LEU A 17 -15.86 28.13 -26.32
CA LEU A 17 -15.08 26.93 -26.62
C LEU A 17 -15.40 26.37 -28.02
N LEU A 18 -16.67 26.37 -28.43
CA LEU A 18 -17.09 25.91 -29.77
C LEU A 18 -16.49 26.77 -30.88
N GLN A 19 -16.51 28.10 -30.73
CA GLN A 19 -15.86 29.00 -31.69
C GLN A 19 -14.36 28.75 -31.79
N LEU A 20 -13.72 28.52 -30.64
CA LEU A 20 -12.30 28.18 -30.58
C LEU A 20 -12.01 26.83 -31.24
N HIS A 21 -12.84 25.81 -31.03
CA HIS A 21 -12.72 24.51 -31.71
C HIS A 21 -12.89 24.64 -33.23
N GLN A 22 -13.87 25.43 -33.70
CA GLN A 22 -14.06 25.73 -35.12
C GLN A 22 -12.84 26.45 -35.74
N LEU A 23 -12.25 27.39 -34.99
CA LEU A 23 -11.04 28.09 -35.41
C LEU A 23 -9.84 27.14 -35.53
N LEU A 24 -9.62 26.27 -34.54
CA LEU A 24 -8.59 25.22 -34.60
C LEU A 24 -8.78 24.25 -35.76
N THR A 25 -10.02 24.04 -36.20
CA THR A 25 -10.33 23.16 -37.34
C THR A 25 -9.85 23.78 -38.66
N SER A 26 -9.82 25.11 -38.76
CA SER A 26 -9.46 25.87 -39.96
C SER A 26 -8.04 26.47 -39.94
N CYS A 27 -7.33 26.42 -38.80
CA CYS A 27 -5.97 26.93 -38.67
C CYS A 27 -4.91 26.14 -39.43
N SER A 28 -3.83 26.83 -39.83
CA SER A 28 -2.60 26.21 -40.33
C SER A 28 -1.88 25.43 -39.23
N LYS A 29 -1.07 24.43 -39.63
CA LYS A 29 -0.31 23.60 -38.69
C LYS A 29 0.63 24.41 -37.79
N GLU A 30 1.32 25.40 -38.35
CA GLU A 30 2.23 26.28 -37.60
C GLU A 30 1.53 27.04 -36.46
N ASN A 31 0.32 27.54 -36.73
CA ASN A 31 -0.47 28.22 -35.71
C ASN A 31 -0.97 27.25 -34.64
N ILE A 32 -1.33 26.02 -35.02
CA ILE A 32 -1.75 24.99 -34.07
C ILE A 32 -0.57 24.59 -33.16
N ASP A 33 0.61 24.38 -33.74
CA ASP A 33 1.82 24.05 -32.97
C ASP A 33 2.16 25.18 -31.97
N ALA A 34 2.06 26.45 -32.37
CA ALA A 34 2.27 27.59 -31.47
C ALA A 34 1.22 27.69 -30.35
N LEU A 35 -0.04 27.38 -30.64
CA LEU A 35 -1.12 27.42 -29.65
C LEU A 35 -1.08 26.23 -28.68
N SER A 36 -0.44 25.12 -29.07
CA SER A 36 -0.42 23.88 -28.29
C SER A 36 0.19 24.04 -26.88
N PHE A 37 1.08 25.00 -26.67
CA PHE A 37 1.74 25.22 -25.38
C PHE A 37 0.80 25.74 -24.28
N GLU A 38 -0.24 26.50 -24.62
CA GLU A 38 -1.10 27.21 -23.64
C GLU A 38 -2.57 26.80 -23.70
N LEU A 39 -3.05 26.46 -24.89
CA LEU A 39 -4.47 26.28 -25.12
C LEU A 39 -5.05 24.99 -24.50
N PRO A 40 -4.37 23.82 -24.50
CA PRO A 40 -4.87 22.61 -23.84
C PRO A 40 -5.17 22.84 -22.36
N LYS A 41 -4.23 23.48 -21.64
CA LYS A 41 -4.38 23.87 -20.24
C LYS A 41 -5.53 24.85 -20.02
N SER A 42 -5.68 25.81 -20.93
CA SER A 42 -6.72 26.84 -20.81
C SER A 42 -8.11 26.28 -21.11
N ALA A 43 -8.23 25.43 -22.13
CA ALA A 43 -9.48 24.76 -22.48
C ALA A 43 -9.96 23.85 -21.36
N SER A 44 -9.07 23.06 -20.75
CA SER A 44 -9.45 22.13 -19.68
C SER A 44 -10.01 22.81 -18.43
N LYS A 45 -9.70 24.10 -18.17
CA LYS A 45 -10.32 24.88 -17.07
C LYS A 45 -11.83 25.04 -17.20
N PHE A 46 -12.35 25.00 -18.42
CA PHE A 46 -13.77 25.12 -18.65
C PHE A 46 -14.52 23.80 -18.49
N ALA A 47 -13.82 22.67 -18.40
CA ALA A 47 -14.45 21.36 -18.25
C ALA A 47 -15.35 21.25 -17.02
N ALA A 48 -15.00 21.98 -15.95
CA ALA A 48 -15.75 21.99 -14.70
C ALA A 48 -17.03 22.87 -14.75
N VAL A 49 -17.21 23.67 -15.82
CA VAL A 49 -18.36 24.61 -15.94
C VAL A 49 -19.65 23.87 -16.32
N SER A 50 -19.58 22.88 -17.21
CA SER A 50 -20.74 22.05 -17.60
C SER A 50 -20.29 20.77 -18.33
N PRO A 51 -21.14 19.71 -18.38
CA PRO A 51 -20.84 18.51 -19.17
C PRO A 51 -20.57 18.79 -20.65
N GLN A 52 -21.25 19.79 -21.21
CA GLN A 52 -21.01 20.22 -22.59
C GLN A 52 -19.62 20.86 -22.74
N CYS A 53 -19.17 21.67 -21.77
CA CYS A 53 -17.83 22.24 -21.79
C CYS A 53 -16.75 21.16 -21.63
N LEU A 54 -16.99 20.11 -20.84
CA LEU A 54 -16.10 18.96 -20.72
C LEU A 54 -15.92 18.28 -22.09
N GLU A 55 -17.01 17.99 -22.79
CA GLU A 55 -16.97 17.38 -24.13
C GLU A 55 -16.24 18.25 -25.16
N ILE A 56 -16.52 19.56 -25.19
CA ILE A 56 -15.82 20.47 -26.11
C ILE A 56 -14.33 20.56 -25.76
N SER A 57 -13.97 20.55 -24.47
CA SER A 57 -12.58 20.55 -24.03
C SER A 57 -11.84 19.28 -24.47
N ASP A 58 -12.49 18.12 -24.38
CA ASP A 58 -11.96 16.85 -24.90
C ASP A 58 -11.69 16.96 -26.41
N ASN A 59 -12.65 17.47 -27.18
CA ASN A 59 -12.51 17.65 -28.63
C ASN A 59 -11.36 18.61 -29.01
N ILE A 60 -11.19 19.71 -28.26
CA ILE A 60 -10.07 20.65 -28.46
C ILE A 60 -8.73 19.94 -28.24
N ILE A 61 -8.59 19.19 -27.15
CA ILE A 61 -7.34 18.47 -26.86
C ILE A 61 -7.08 17.40 -27.91
N HIS A 62 -8.09 16.63 -28.29
CA HIS A 62 -7.99 15.63 -29.35
C HIS A 62 -7.51 16.26 -30.66
N ARG A 63 -8.02 17.45 -31.01
CA ARG A 63 -7.59 18.17 -32.20
C ARG A 63 -6.11 18.57 -32.19
N PHE A 64 -5.58 18.96 -31.03
CA PHE A 64 -4.14 19.19 -30.89
C PHE A 64 -3.34 17.91 -31.10
N ILE A 65 -3.81 16.79 -30.55
CA ILE A 65 -3.12 15.50 -30.68
C ILE A 65 -3.10 15.02 -32.14
N GLU A 66 -4.18 15.23 -32.90
CA GLU A 66 -4.23 14.91 -34.33
C GLU A 66 -3.26 15.74 -35.20
N LYS A 67 -2.99 16.99 -34.79
CA LYS A 67 -2.31 17.98 -35.64
C LYS A 67 -0.86 18.22 -35.25
N CYS A 68 -0.56 18.17 -33.96
CA CYS A 68 0.77 18.31 -33.40
C CYS A 68 1.51 16.96 -33.35
N SER A 69 2.81 17.02 -33.07
CA SER A 69 3.61 15.81 -32.83
C SER A 69 3.25 15.19 -31.47
N PRO A 70 2.92 13.88 -31.39
CA PRO A 70 2.62 13.22 -30.11
C PRO A 70 3.77 13.31 -29.10
N ARG A 71 5.02 13.34 -29.59
CA ARG A 71 6.22 13.52 -28.77
C ARG A 71 6.25 14.88 -28.07
N ASP A 72 5.76 15.92 -28.75
CA ASP A 72 5.76 17.29 -28.22
C ASP A 72 4.52 17.52 -27.35
N MET A 73 3.39 16.88 -27.68
CA MET A 73 2.16 16.94 -26.87
C MET A 73 2.31 16.26 -25.51
N LEU A 74 3.08 15.18 -25.39
CA LEU A 74 3.28 14.49 -24.11
C LEU A 74 3.80 15.40 -22.98
N PRO A 75 4.95 16.11 -23.14
CA PRO A 75 5.44 17.02 -22.11
C PRO A 75 4.51 18.21 -21.89
N ILE A 76 3.86 18.75 -22.94
CA ILE A 76 2.87 19.83 -22.82
C ILE A 76 1.71 19.43 -21.91
N LEU A 77 1.12 18.26 -22.13
CA LEU A 77 0.03 17.76 -21.29
C LEU A 77 0.48 17.43 -19.87
N CYS A 78 1.70 16.88 -19.71
CA CYS A 78 2.27 16.64 -18.38
C CYS A 78 2.50 17.94 -17.61
N GLU A 79 3.00 19.00 -18.25
CA GLU A 79 3.19 20.32 -17.63
C GLU A 79 1.84 20.96 -17.27
N ALA A 80 0.83 20.83 -18.16
CA ALA A 80 -0.52 21.31 -17.88
C ALA A 80 -1.16 20.60 -16.68
N LEU A 81 -0.86 19.32 -16.48
CA LEU A 81 -1.30 18.50 -15.34
C LEU A 81 -0.56 18.85 -14.04
N ASP A 82 0.77 19.04 -14.10
CA ASP A 82 1.58 19.34 -12.91
C ASP A 82 1.46 20.81 -12.45
N SER A 83 0.78 21.65 -13.23
CA SER A 83 0.49 23.03 -12.85
C SER A 83 -0.36 23.11 -11.58
N PRO A 84 0.08 23.87 -10.55
CA PRO A 84 -0.67 24.00 -9.30
C PRO A 84 -1.98 24.76 -9.53
N ASN A 85 -3.09 24.03 -9.63
CA ASN A 85 -4.43 24.63 -9.72
C ASN A 85 -5.14 24.51 -8.37
N LYS A 86 -5.29 25.65 -7.68
CA LYS A 86 -6.06 25.78 -6.43
C LYS A 86 -7.57 25.91 -6.70
N THR A 87 -8.12 25.09 -7.60
CA THR A 87 -9.54 25.19 -8.02
C THR A 87 -10.40 24.16 -7.30
N VAL A 88 -11.62 24.55 -6.93
CA VAL A 88 -12.61 23.73 -6.20
C VAL A 88 -13.05 22.45 -6.95
N GLN A 89 -12.78 22.35 -8.26
CA GLN A 89 -13.13 21.20 -9.10
C GLN A 89 -11.89 20.67 -9.86
N ALA A 90 -10.81 20.38 -9.12
CA ALA A 90 -9.55 19.93 -9.73
C ALA A 90 -9.72 18.62 -10.52
N ALA A 91 -10.58 17.70 -10.07
CA ALA A 91 -10.90 16.45 -10.77
C ALA A 91 -11.38 16.68 -12.21
N THR A 92 -12.43 17.49 -12.38
CA THR A 92 -13.03 17.75 -13.70
C THR A 92 -12.10 18.56 -14.60
N TYR A 93 -11.25 19.43 -14.03
CA TYR A 93 -10.21 20.16 -14.78
C TYR A 93 -9.16 19.24 -15.40
N VAL A 94 -8.69 18.21 -14.68
CA VAL A 94 -7.61 17.34 -15.17
C VAL A 94 -8.11 16.27 -16.13
N CYS A 95 -9.40 15.93 -16.08
CA CYS A 95 -10.01 14.89 -16.90
C CYS A 95 -9.68 15.01 -18.40
N PRO A 96 -9.86 16.17 -19.09
CA PRO A 96 -9.49 16.30 -20.49
C PRO A 96 -8.02 16.06 -20.79
N LEU A 97 -7.13 16.51 -19.91
CA LEU A 97 -5.69 16.34 -20.06
C LEU A 97 -5.28 14.86 -19.90
N ILE A 98 -5.90 14.16 -18.95
CA ILE A 98 -5.69 12.72 -18.73
C ILE A 98 -6.17 11.90 -19.94
N SER A 99 -7.34 12.21 -20.49
CA SER A 99 -7.81 11.58 -21.72
C SER A 99 -6.89 11.88 -22.91
N GLY A 100 -6.40 13.12 -23.01
CA GLY A 100 -5.40 13.46 -24.02
C GLY A 100 -4.13 12.61 -23.91
N LEU A 101 -3.66 12.31 -22.71
CA LEU A 101 -2.52 11.41 -22.52
C LEU A 101 -2.80 9.98 -23.02
N SER A 102 -4.02 9.47 -22.84
CA SER A 102 -4.42 8.15 -23.40
C SER A 102 -4.23 8.10 -24.91
N ASP A 103 -4.68 9.14 -25.62
CA ASP A 103 -4.56 9.27 -27.07
C ASP A 103 -3.10 9.47 -27.51
N VAL A 104 -2.35 10.30 -26.78
CA VAL A 104 -0.91 10.51 -27.02
C VAL A 104 -0.15 9.20 -26.91
N PHE A 105 -0.35 8.41 -25.85
CA PHE A 105 0.33 7.13 -25.66
C PHE A 105 0.15 6.20 -26.86
N ILE A 106 -1.08 6.07 -27.37
CA ILE A 106 -1.39 5.24 -28.54
C ILE A 106 -0.71 5.78 -29.82
N SER A 107 -0.56 7.10 -29.92
CA SER A 107 -0.04 7.80 -31.10
C SER A 107 1.49 7.87 -31.17
N LEU A 108 2.19 7.57 -30.06
CA LEU A 108 3.65 7.50 -30.00
C LEU A 108 4.20 6.51 -31.04
N GLN A 109 5.29 6.91 -31.71
CA GLN A 109 5.90 6.12 -32.79
C GLN A 109 7.20 5.42 -32.39
N ARG A 110 7.93 5.95 -31.41
CA ARG A 110 9.27 5.47 -30.99
C ARG A 110 9.47 5.79 -29.51
N ARG A 111 10.42 5.11 -28.86
CA ARG A 111 10.81 5.39 -27.45
C ARG A 111 9.60 5.38 -26.52
N HIS A 112 8.71 4.41 -26.71
CA HIS A 112 7.44 4.35 -25.99
C HIS A 112 7.67 4.22 -24.49
N PHE A 113 8.63 3.40 -24.09
CA PHE A 113 9.00 3.23 -22.69
C PHE A 113 9.49 4.54 -22.07
N GLU A 114 10.48 5.21 -22.65
CA GLU A 114 11.05 6.44 -22.08
C GLU A 114 10.02 7.55 -21.95
N GLN A 115 9.12 7.68 -22.94
CA GLN A 115 8.10 8.71 -22.95
C GLN A 115 6.99 8.43 -21.94
N ILE A 116 6.49 7.18 -21.86
CA ILE A 116 5.43 6.81 -20.91
C ILE A 116 5.98 6.79 -19.48
N LYS A 117 7.24 6.38 -19.28
CA LYS A 117 7.92 6.41 -17.97
C LYS A 117 7.93 7.80 -17.34
N VAL A 118 8.09 8.85 -18.14
CA VAL A 118 8.05 10.25 -17.64
C VAL A 118 6.63 10.68 -17.28
N ALA A 119 5.61 10.26 -18.04
CA ALA A 119 4.23 10.68 -17.81
C ALA A 119 3.57 10.00 -16.59
N VAL A 120 3.90 8.74 -16.32
CA VAL A 120 3.28 7.94 -15.26
C VAL A 120 3.35 8.60 -13.88
N PRO A 121 4.51 9.07 -13.38
CA PRO A 121 4.59 9.74 -12.08
C PRO A 121 3.74 11.01 -11.99
N VAL A 122 3.67 11.79 -13.08
CA VAL A 122 2.86 13.03 -13.14
C VAL A 122 1.39 12.70 -12.96
N VAL A 123 0.89 11.71 -13.72
CA VAL A 123 -0.50 11.26 -13.63
C VAL A 123 -0.82 10.76 -12.22
N VAL A 124 0.01 9.87 -11.68
CA VAL A 124 -0.23 9.30 -10.34
C VAL A 124 -0.20 10.37 -9.25
N LYS A 125 0.73 11.33 -9.33
CA LYS A 125 0.83 12.46 -8.38
C LYS A 125 -0.46 13.28 -8.35
N VAL A 126 -0.98 13.64 -9.54
CA VAL A 126 -2.21 14.43 -9.67
C VAL A 126 -3.43 13.66 -9.16
N VAL A 127 -3.59 12.40 -9.58
CA VAL A 127 -4.72 11.57 -9.13
C VAL A 127 -4.67 11.39 -7.61
N LYS A 128 -3.49 11.13 -7.05
CA LYS A 128 -3.33 11.02 -5.60
C LYS A 128 -3.77 12.29 -4.88
N ALA A 129 -3.29 13.46 -5.32
CA ALA A 129 -3.65 14.73 -4.69
C ALA A 129 -5.18 14.93 -4.66
N ILE A 130 -5.84 14.64 -5.77
CA ILE A 130 -7.30 14.76 -5.90
C ILE A 130 -8.03 13.71 -5.06
N SER A 131 -7.63 12.44 -5.12
CA SER A 131 -8.31 11.35 -4.41
C SER A 131 -8.16 11.40 -2.88
N THR A 132 -7.15 12.10 -2.37
CA THR A 132 -6.95 12.27 -0.91
C THR A 132 -7.66 13.50 -0.33
N GLU A 133 -8.14 14.41 -1.18
CA GLU A 133 -8.90 15.58 -0.74
C GLU A 133 -10.36 15.18 -0.45
N SER A 134 -10.87 15.58 0.71
CA SER A 134 -12.18 15.15 1.25
C SER A 134 -13.40 15.81 0.60
N ASP A 135 -13.19 16.76 -0.30
CA ASP A 135 -14.22 17.73 -0.70
C ASP A 135 -14.86 17.41 -2.06
N TYR A 136 -14.44 16.34 -2.75
CA TYR A 136 -14.94 15.99 -4.08
C TYR A 136 -16.18 15.09 -4.04
N GLU A 137 -17.10 15.33 -4.97
CA GLU A 137 -18.27 14.47 -5.18
C GLU A 137 -17.85 13.13 -5.80
N ASP A 138 -18.53 12.04 -5.41
CA ASP A 138 -18.25 10.67 -5.91
C ASP A 138 -18.31 10.59 -7.45
N THR A 139 -19.13 11.42 -8.10
CA THR A 139 -19.31 11.50 -9.56
C THR A 139 -18.08 12.10 -10.27
N GLU A 140 -17.41 13.07 -9.65
CA GLU A 140 -16.19 13.68 -10.20
C GLU A 140 -15.03 12.69 -10.15
N LEU A 141 -14.90 11.95 -9.04
CA LEU A 141 -13.90 10.89 -8.88
C LEU A 141 -14.16 9.71 -9.81
N GLU A 142 -15.42 9.34 -10.05
CA GLU A 142 -15.79 8.29 -11.01
C GLU A 142 -15.32 8.64 -12.43
N THR A 143 -15.57 9.87 -12.87
CA THR A 143 -15.11 10.35 -14.19
C THR A 143 -13.59 10.34 -14.30
N LEU A 144 -12.89 10.72 -13.23
CA LEU A 144 -11.43 10.67 -13.16
C LEU A 144 -10.91 9.23 -13.27
N PHE A 145 -11.44 8.31 -12.47
CA PHE A 145 -11.00 6.93 -12.46
C PHE A 145 -11.29 6.21 -13.77
N GLU A 146 -12.40 6.50 -14.45
CA GLU A 146 -12.67 5.99 -15.80
C GLU A 146 -11.53 6.33 -16.76
N ARG A 147 -11.12 7.59 -16.81
CA ARG A 147 -10.04 8.07 -17.70
C ARG A 147 -8.68 7.49 -17.32
N ILE A 148 -8.43 7.30 -16.03
CA ILE A 148 -7.20 6.67 -15.52
C ILE A 148 -7.11 5.17 -15.85
N VAL A 149 -8.25 4.47 -15.86
CA VAL A 149 -8.32 3.09 -16.36
C VAL A 149 -8.10 3.06 -17.87
N VAL A 150 -8.64 4.01 -18.62
CA VAL A 150 -8.38 4.14 -20.06
C VAL A 150 -6.88 4.34 -20.33
N ASN A 151 -6.17 5.15 -19.53
CA ASN A 151 -4.71 5.26 -19.62
C ASN A 151 -4.00 3.89 -19.47
N ALA A 152 -4.42 3.05 -18.51
CA ALA A 152 -3.85 1.70 -18.36
C ALA A 152 -4.07 0.84 -19.62
N LEU A 153 -5.27 0.92 -20.20
CA LEU A 153 -5.63 0.20 -21.42
C LEU A 153 -4.88 0.73 -22.66
N SER A 154 -4.64 2.04 -22.74
CA SER A 154 -3.81 2.65 -23.77
C SER A 154 -2.38 2.16 -23.70
N ILE A 155 -1.76 2.16 -22.50
CA ILE A 155 -0.42 1.61 -22.30
C ILE A 155 -0.39 0.11 -22.67
N GLN A 156 -1.38 -0.68 -22.24
CA GLN A 156 -1.49 -2.09 -22.65
C GLN A 156 -1.58 -2.25 -24.18
N THR A 157 -2.32 -1.37 -24.86
CA THR A 157 -2.44 -1.36 -26.31
C THR A 157 -1.11 -1.06 -27.00
N VAL A 158 -0.30 -0.16 -26.42
CA VAL A 158 1.06 0.10 -26.89
C VAL A 158 1.94 -1.13 -26.68
N CYS A 159 1.91 -1.77 -25.50
CA CYS A 159 2.67 -2.99 -25.23
C CYS A 159 2.39 -4.08 -26.28
N ARG A 160 1.13 -4.27 -26.68
CA ARG A 160 0.77 -5.29 -27.70
C ARG A 160 1.40 -5.06 -29.08
N LYS A 161 1.87 -3.84 -29.38
CA LYS A 161 2.49 -3.47 -30.66
C LYS A 161 4.02 -3.60 -30.66
N LEU A 162 4.66 -3.78 -29.50
CA LEU A 162 6.11 -3.76 -29.35
C LEU A 162 6.76 -5.15 -29.39
N GLU A 163 7.99 -5.20 -29.90
CA GLU A 163 8.90 -6.36 -29.83
C GLU A 163 9.36 -6.64 -28.39
N ASP A 164 9.76 -7.89 -28.10
CA ASP A 164 9.82 -8.44 -26.73
C ASP A 164 10.60 -7.60 -25.70
N GLY A 165 11.76 -7.04 -26.06
CA GLY A 165 12.62 -6.31 -25.10
C GLY A 165 12.06 -4.96 -24.62
N GLU A 166 11.61 -4.09 -25.53
CA GLU A 166 10.92 -2.85 -25.16
C GLU A 166 9.55 -3.12 -24.52
N ASN A 167 8.93 -4.23 -24.93
CA ASN A 167 7.65 -4.68 -24.39
C ASN A 167 7.75 -5.10 -22.92
N GLU A 168 8.82 -5.78 -22.51
CA GLU A 168 9.04 -6.19 -21.12
C GLU A 168 9.08 -4.98 -20.16
N LYS A 169 9.87 -3.95 -20.50
CA LYS A 169 9.96 -2.72 -19.71
C LYS A 169 8.62 -2.00 -19.60
N LEU A 170 7.88 -1.90 -20.70
CA LEU A 170 6.59 -1.23 -20.70
C LEU A 170 5.51 -2.05 -19.97
N ARG A 171 5.54 -3.38 -20.04
CA ARG A 171 4.68 -4.26 -19.22
C ARG A 171 4.95 -4.13 -17.74
N ALA A 172 6.22 -4.05 -17.34
CA ALA A 172 6.59 -3.81 -15.94
C ALA A 172 6.09 -2.44 -15.46
N LEU A 173 6.28 -1.38 -16.26
CA LEU A 173 5.76 -0.05 -15.96
C LEU A 173 4.23 -0.03 -15.85
N LEU A 174 3.53 -0.72 -16.77
CA LEU A 174 2.08 -0.88 -16.72
C LEU A 174 1.64 -1.57 -15.42
N GLY A 175 2.32 -2.64 -15.01
CA GLY A 175 2.07 -3.31 -13.75
C GLY A 175 2.18 -2.37 -12.56
N LEU A 176 3.27 -1.60 -12.47
CA LEU A 176 3.48 -0.61 -11.41
C LEU A 176 2.44 0.52 -11.42
N TYR A 177 2.03 0.98 -12.61
CA TYR A 177 0.95 1.96 -12.76
C TYR A 177 -0.38 1.40 -12.22
N VAL A 178 -0.77 0.20 -12.67
CA VAL A 178 -2.00 -0.47 -12.24
C VAL A 178 -2.06 -0.65 -10.73
N LEU A 179 -0.94 -1.05 -10.10
CA LEU A 179 -0.88 -1.20 -8.65
C LEU A 179 -1.08 0.14 -7.92
N GLN A 180 -0.46 1.22 -8.40
CA GLN A 180 -0.64 2.55 -7.80
C GLN A 180 -2.08 3.04 -7.91
N ILE A 181 -2.70 2.88 -9.09
CA ILE A 181 -4.10 3.27 -9.29
C ILE A 181 -5.02 2.41 -8.43
N LEU A 182 -4.78 1.10 -8.33
CA LEU A 182 -5.59 0.22 -7.49
C LEU A 182 -5.53 0.64 -6.02
N ALA A 183 -4.37 1.08 -5.52
CA ALA A 183 -4.26 1.63 -4.17
C ALA A 183 -5.18 2.85 -3.98
N LEU A 184 -5.19 3.79 -4.93
CA LEU A 184 -6.02 5.00 -4.89
C LEU A 184 -7.51 4.68 -4.98
N VAL A 185 -7.90 3.78 -5.89
CA VAL A 185 -9.28 3.29 -6.03
C VAL A 185 -9.79 2.63 -4.75
N SER A 186 -8.91 2.01 -3.97
CA SER A 186 -9.28 1.30 -2.73
C SER A 186 -9.57 2.23 -1.55
N VAL A 187 -9.11 3.48 -1.60
CA VAL A 187 -9.41 4.50 -0.58
C VAL A 187 -10.87 4.94 -0.70
N SER A 188 -11.38 5.02 -1.93
CA SER A 188 -12.74 5.44 -2.23
C SER A 188 -13.76 4.32 -2.06
N ARG A 189 -15.01 4.68 -1.75
CA ARG A 189 -16.10 3.72 -1.51
C ARG A 189 -16.76 3.34 -2.85
N ASN A 190 -17.11 2.07 -3.03
CA ASN A 190 -17.93 1.54 -4.15
C ASN A 190 -17.31 1.49 -5.56
N TYR A 191 -15.98 1.48 -5.70
CA TYR A 191 -15.30 1.41 -7.01
C TYR A 191 -14.81 0.02 -7.43
N LEU A 192 -15.57 -1.03 -7.07
CA LEU A 192 -15.26 -2.41 -7.46
C LEU A 192 -15.10 -2.56 -8.98
N HIS A 193 -15.94 -1.92 -9.79
CA HIS A 193 -15.90 -2.05 -11.24
C HIS A 193 -14.57 -1.53 -11.85
N PHE A 194 -14.01 -0.44 -11.32
CA PHE A 194 -12.67 0.02 -11.70
C PHE A 194 -11.59 -0.97 -11.25
N ALA A 195 -11.69 -1.48 -10.02
CA ALA A 195 -10.78 -2.49 -9.50
C ALA A 195 -10.77 -3.76 -10.38
N LEU A 196 -11.94 -4.22 -10.86
CA LEU A 196 -12.06 -5.37 -11.77
C LEU A 196 -11.38 -5.13 -13.13
N ARG A 197 -11.54 -3.93 -13.70
CA ARG A 197 -10.87 -3.58 -14.95
C ARG A 197 -9.36 -3.55 -14.80
N LEU A 198 -8.87 -2.97 -13.69
CA LEU A 198 -7.44 -2.97 -13.34
C LEU A 198 -6.91 -4.39 -13.10
N ALA A 199 -7.67 -5.24 -12.40
CA ALA A 199 -7.35 -6.63 -12.15
C ALA A 199 -7.11 -7.42 -13.45
N SER A 200 -7.94 -7.18 -14.47
CA SER A 200 -7.81 -7.85 -15.78
C SER A 200 -6.48 -7.57 -16.50
N ILE A 201 -5.76 -6.52 -16.10
CA ILE A 201 -4.46 -6.12 -16.67
C ILE A 201 -3.29 -6.79 -15.95
N LEU A 202 -3.45 -7.20 -14.68
CA LEU A 202 -2.39 -7.80 -13.88
C LEU A 202 -1.75 -9.04 -14.54
N PRO A 203 -2.50 -10.01 -15.10
CA PRO A 203 -1.90 -11.17 -15.77
C PRO A 203 -1.04 -10.80 -16.96
N TYR A 204 -1.41 -9.74 -17.68
CA TYR A 204 -0.66 -9.27 -18.84
C TYR A 204 0.71 -8.70 -18.45
N SER A 205 0.82 -8.19 -17.22
CA SER A 205 2.06 -7.65 -16.67
C SER A 205 2.95 -8.74 -16.03
N GLY A 206 2.60 -10.02 -16.18
CA GLY A 206 3.36 -11.15 -15.61
C GLY A 206 3.25 -11.26 -14.08
N ILE A 207 2.27 -10.60 -13.48
CA ILE A 207 2.11 -10.51 -12.04
C ILE A 207 1.36 -11.74 -11.51
N SER A 208 1.89 -12.36 -10.45
CA SER A 208 1.20 -13.41 -9.69
C SER A 208 0.77 -12.88 -8.33
N GLY A 209 -0.38 -13.35 -7.81
CA GLY A 209 -0.84 -12.92 -6.49
C GLY A 209 0.14 -13.30 -5.36
N LEU A 210 0.83 -14.44 -5.49
CA LEU A 210 1.89 -14.81 -4.57
C LEU A 210 3.08 -13.84 -4.65
N GLY A 211 3.51 -13.47 -5.85
CA GLY A 211 4.59 -12.51 -6.04
C GLY A 211 4.25 -11.10 -5.57
N LEU A 212 2.96 -10.70 -5.64
CA LEU A 212 2.50 -9.43 -5.06
C LEU A 212 2.55 -9.46 -3.54
N ILE A 213 1.99 -10.50 -2.92
CA ILE A 213 1.90 -10.53 -1.46
C ILE A 213 3.27 -10.71 -0.81
N THR A 214 4.25 -11.30 -1.49
CA THR A 214 5.63 -11.39 -0.97
C THR A 214 6.52 -10.19 -1.33
N GLY A 215 6.04 -9.26 -2.16
CA GLY A 215 6.82 -8.12 -2.67
C GLY A 215 7.68 -8.45 -3.91
N TYR A 216 7.96 -9.73 -4.17
CA TYR A 216 8.84 -10.18 -5.26
C TYR A 216 8.47 -9.60 -6.64
N SER A 217 7.19 -9.59 -7.00
CA SER A 217 6.74 -9.04 -8.28
C SER A 217 6.96 -7.53 -8.37
N VAL A 218 6.77 -6.80 -7.27
CA VAL A 218 7.00 -5.35 -7.23
C VAL A 218 8.49 -5.06 -7.39
N ASP A 219 9.35 -5.75 -6.65
CA ASP A 219 10.80 -5.54 -6.69
C ASP A 219 11.36 -5.87 -8.07
N THR A 220 10.91 -6.98 -8.68
CA THR A 220 11.31 -7.38 -10.04
C THR A 220 10.90 -6.33 -11.07
N MET A 221 9.64 -5.88 -11.06
CA MET A 221 9.17 -4.85 -11.99
C MET A 221 9.88 -3.52 -11.79
N SER A 222 10.11 -3.12 -10.53
CA SER A 222 10.81 -1.87 -10.21
C SER A 222 12.25 -1.90 -10.74
N HIS A 223 12.95 -3.02 -10.56
CA HIS A 223 14.28 -3.23 -11.12
C HIS A 223 14.30 -3.15 -12.65
N ILE A 224 13.31 -3.74 -13.33
CA ILE A 224 13.19 -3.67 -14.81
C ILE A 224 12.98 -2.22 -15.29
N VAL A 225 12.19 -1.42 -14.57
CA VAL A 225 11.82 -0.06 -15.00
C VAL A 225 12.88 0.99 -14.62
N ILE A 226 13.51 0.86 -13.45
CA ILE A 226 14.58 1.75 -13.00
C ILE A 226 15.86 1.46 -13.79
N GLY A 227 16.22 0.18 -13.92
CA GLY A 227 17.54 -0.22 -14.40
C GLY A 227 18.61 -0.09 -13.30
N GLU A 228 19.86 0.11 -13.70
CA GLU A 228 21.02 0.26 -12.79
C GLU A 228 21.22 1.70 -12.29
N ASP A 229 20.49 2.68 -12.83
CA ASP A 229 20.63 4.09 -12.48
C ASP A 229 19.81 4.44 -11.21
N GLU A 230 20.50 4.58 -10.07
CA GLU A 230 19.89 4.79 -8.75
C GLU A 230 19.11 6.13 -8.59
N GLU A 231 19.36 7.14 -9.43
CA GLU A 231 18.71 8.46 -9.32
C GLU A 231 17.19 8.41 -9.64
N ASP A 232 16.75 7.43 -10.46
CA ASP A 232 15.34 7.23 -10.82
C ASP A 232 14.50 6.53 -9.73
N CYS A 233 15.14 5.99 -8.69
CA CYS A 233 14.50 5.20 -7.63
C CYS A 233 13.51 6.02 -6.78
N SER A 234 13.75 7.33 -6.64
CA SER A 234 12.89 8.24 -5.86
C SER A 234 11.50 8.50 -6.47
N SER A 235 11.28 8.07 -7.73
CA SER A 235 10.00 8.28 -8.44
C SER A 235 8.89 7.27 -8.07
N PHE A 236 9.25 6.16 -7.40
CA PHE A 236 8.29 5.08 -7.10
C PHE A 236 7.63 5.28 -5.73
N SER A 237 6.30 5.47 -5.76
CA SER A 237 5.49 5.77 -4.59
C SER A 237 5.32 4.55 -3.67
N SER A 238 5.24 4.78 -2.35
CA SER A 238 4.79 3.79 -1.36
C SER A 238 3.43 3.14 -1.70
N HIS A 239 2.66 3.76 -2.59
CA HIS A 239 1.39 3.26 -3.09
C HIS A 239 1.52 1.98 -3.90
N ILE A 240 2.68 1.67 -4.48
CA ILE A 240 2.88 0.43 -5.24
C ILE A 240 2.77 -0.78 -4.31
N TYR A 241 3.48 -0.77 -3.20
CA TYR A 241 3.45 -1.86 -2.21
C TYR A 241 2.07 -1.95 -1.51
N LEU A 242 1.41 -0.81 -1.30
CA LEU A 242 0.01 -0.78 -0.84
C LEU A 242 -0.92 -1.45 -1.87
N GLY A 243 -0.83 -1.08 -3.14
CA GLY A 243 -1.62 -1.65 -4.23
C GLY A 243 -1.37 -3.14 -4.45
N ALA A 244 -0.13 -3.59 -4.34
CA ALA A 244 0.24 -5.00 -4.38
C ALA A 244 -0.46 -5.80 -3.27
N SER A 245 -0.37 -5.31 -2.04
CA SER A 245 -1.04 -5.93 -0.88
C SER A 245 -2.56 -5.91 -1.04
N LEU A 246 -3.13 -4.76 -1.46
CA LEU A 246 -4.55 -4.61 -1.69
C LEU A 246 -5.07 -5.49 -2.83
N SER A 247 -4.28 -5.81 -3.85
CA SER A 247 -4.70 -6.73 -4.92
C SER A 247 -5.10 -8.10 -4.36
N VAL A 248 -4.35 -8.57 -3.36
CA VAL A 248 -4.58 -9.86 -2.71
C VAL A 248 -5.78 -9.76 -1.74
N VAL A 249 -5.93 -8.62 -1.06
CA VAL A 249 -7.09 -8.35 -0.20
C VAL A 249 -8.39 -8.20 -1.01
N TRP A 250 -8.33 -7.55 -2.18
CA TRP A 250 -9.44 -7.49 -3.13
C TRP A 250 -9.85 -8.88 -3.60
N ALA A 251 -8.87 -9.72 -3.97
CA ALA A 251 -9.12 -11.12 -4.34
C ALA A 251 -9.72 -11.95 -3.18
N GLN A 252 -9.41 -11.62 -1.93
CA GLN A 252 -10.06 -12.23 -0.77
C GLN A 252 -11.49 -11.75 -0.57
N LYS A 253 -11.74 -10.46 -0.84
CA LYS A 253 -13.01 -9.81 -0.62
C LYS A 253 -14.04 -10.16 -1.70
N HIS A 254 -13.58 -10.26 -2.95
CA HIS A 254 -14.42 -10.43 -4.13
C HIS A 254 -13.83 -11.49 -5.06
N ASP A 255 -14.57 -12.59 -5.26
CA ASP A 255 -14.17 -13.68 -6.15
C ASP A 255 -14.05 -13.22 -7.61
N GLU A 256 -14.86 -12.24 -8.03
CA GLU A 256 -14.80 -11.67 -9.38
C GLU A 256 -13.44 -10.99 -9.63
N PHE A 257 -12.85 -10.38 -8.59
CA PHE A 257 -11.52 -9.79 -8.68
C PHE A 257 -10.46 -10.88 -8.85
N ALA A 258 -10.52 -11.95 -8.05
CA ALA A 258 -9.59 -13.07 -8.16
C ALA A 258 -9.65 -13.70 -9.56
N GLN A 259 -10.85 -13.86 -10.13
CA GLN A 259 -11.05 -14.36 -11.49
C GLN A 259 -10.46 -13.42 -12.54
N ALA A 260 -10.73 -12.12 -12.44
CA ALA A 260 -10.19 -11.12 -13.38
C ALA A 260 -8.65 -11.06 -13.34
N ALA A 261 -8.06 -11.11 -12.14
CA ALA A 261 -6.61 -11.15 -11.92
C ALA A 261 -5.98 -12.52 -12.19
N LYS A 262 -6.78 -13.56 -12.48
CA LYS A 262 -6.35 -14.96 -12.62
C LYS A 262 -5.53 -15.44 -11.43
N PHE A 263 -5.90 -15.02 -10.22
CA PHE A 263 -5.25 -15.48 -9.00
C PHE A 263 -5.87 -16.78 -8.52
N ASP A 264 -5.04 -17.81 -8.38
CA ASP A 264 -5.41 -18.99 -7.60
C ASP A 264 -5.24 -18.66 -6.11
N PHE A 265 -6.30 -18.09 -5.54
CA PHE A 265 -6.26 -17.65 -4.14
C PHE A 265 -6.13 -18.83 -3.16
N GLY A 266 -6.61 -20.02 -3.53
CA GLY A 266 -6.42 -21.25 -2.76
C GLY A 266 -4.95 -21.66 -2.71
N ALA A 267 -4.29 -21.70 -3.87
CA ALA A 267 -2.86 -22.03 -3.95
C ALA A 267 -1.98 -21.02 -3.21
N ILE A 268 -2.26 -19.71 -3.31
CA ILE A 268 -1.53 -18.66 -2.58
C ILE A 268 -1.60 -18.94 -1.07
N LYS A 269 -2.81 -19.18 -0.56
CA LYS A 269 -3.10 -19.49 0.83
C LYS A 269 -2.33 -20.73 1.31
N THR A 270 -2.38 -21.83 0.55
CA THR A 270 -1.68 -23.07 0.86
C THR A 270 -0.16 -22.89 0.85
N GLU A 271 0.38 -22.17 -0.13
CA GLU A 271 1.82 -21.90 -0.21
C GLU A 271 2.31 -21.09 1.01
N LEU A 272 1.58 -20.05 1.40
CA LEU A 272 1.93 -19.24 2.56
C LEU A 272 1.79 -20.01 3.88
N GLN A 273 0.85 -20.95 4.01
CA GLN A 273 0.77 -21.82 5.19
C GLN A 273 1.96 -22.78 5.28
N ASN A 274 2.47 -23.26 4.14
CA ASN A 274 3.52 -24.27 4.10
C ASN A 274 4.95 -23.70 4.04
N ASN A 275 5.11 -22.40 3.77
CA ASN A 275 6.41 -21.74 3.59
C ASN A 275 6.59 -20.56 4.56
N PRO A 276 7.30 -20.74 5.69
CA PRO A 276 7.52 -19.69 6.68
C PRO A 276 8.18 -18.43 6.11
N THR A 277 9.17 -18.57 5.22
CA THR A 277 9.87 -17.43 4.62
C THR A 277 8.93 -16.56 3.80
N LYS A 278 8.14 -17.18 2.90
CA LYS A 278 7.13 -16.45 2.11
C LYS A 278 6.04 -15.85 2.99
N ARG A 279 5.69 -16.53 4.09
CA ARG A 279 4.73 -16.01 5.07
C ARG A 279 5.25 -14.76 5.78
N TRP A 280 6.52 -14.72 6.20
CA TRP A 280 7.11 -13.53 6.82
C TRP A 280 7.21 -12.37 5.83
N GLN A 281 7.53 -12.63 4.57
CA GLN A 281 7.46 -11.64 3.49
C GLN A 281 6.03 -11.09 3.35
N ALA A 282 5.04 -11.98 3.30
CA ALA A 282 3.63 -11.61 3.24
C ALA A 282 3.19 -10.76 4.43
N VAL A 283 3.50 -11.19 5.66
CA VAL A 283 3.24 -10.42 6.87
C VAL A 283 3.87 -9.03 6.75
N GLY A 284 5.13 -8.93 6.32
CA GLY A 284 5.83 -7.66 6.15
C GLY A 284 5.18 -6.73 5.12
N MET A 285 4.68 -7.26 4.01
CA MET A 285 3.97 -6.49 2.99
C MET A 285 2.66 -5.88 3.52
N LEU A 286 1.95 -6.61 4.39
CA LEU A 286 0.67 -6.15 4.93
C LEU A 286 0.78 -4.91 5.84
N LYS A 287 1.99 -4.51 6.28
CA LYS A 287 2.19 -3.23 6.98
C LYS A 287 1.62 -2.05 6.20
N HIS A 288 1.74 -2.09 4.86
CA HIS A 288 1.27 -1.02 3.99
C HIS A 288 -0.25 -0.83 4.11
N VAL A 289 -1.00 -1.93 4.26
CA VAL A 289 -2.45 -1.91 4.43
C VAL A 289 -2.84 -1.46 5.83
N PHE A 290 -2.19 -1.99 6.87
CA PHE A 290 -2.53 -1.66 8.25
C PHE A 290 -2.19 -0.21 8.62
N ALA A 291 -1.04 0.28 8.16
CA ALA A 291 -0.55 1.63 8.43
C ALA A 291 -1.24 2.71 7.58
N SER A 292 -1.98 2.33 6.53
CA SER A 292 -2.72 3.29 5.72
C SER A 292 -3.88 3.89 6.53
N ILE A 293 -3.88 5.21 6.69
CA ILE A 293 -4.88 5.95 7.48
C ILE A 293 -6.18 6.09 6.71
N ASP A 294 -6.09 6.45 5.43
CA ASP A 294 -7.24 6.79 4.59
C ASP A 294 -8.01 5.55 4.11
N LEU A 295 -7.42 4.36 4.28
CA LEU A 295 -8.02 3.11 3.82
C LEU A 295 -9.23 2.72 4.69
N PRO A 296 -10.37 2.33 4.08
CA PRO A 296 -11.53 1.85 4.82
C PRO A 296 -11.21 0.66 5.74
N TRP A 297 -11.77 0.68 6.95
CA TRP A 297 -11.62 -0.39 7.95
C TRP A 297 -11.98 -1.78 7.45
N GLU A 298 -12.86 -1.86 6.45
CA GLU A 298 -13.24 -3.12 5.82
C GLU A 298 -12.02 -3.84 5.19
N PHE A 299 -11.15 -3.12 4.47
CA PHE A 299 -9.92 -3.74 3.94
C PHE A 299 -9.00 -4.21 5.05
N LYS A 300 -8.89 -3.44 6.16
CA LYS A 300 -8.12 -3.86 7.32
C LYS A 300 -8.70 -5.14 7.94
N ARG A 301 -10.02 -5.30 7.98
CA ARG A 301 -10.68 -6.54 8.44
C ARG A 301 -10.32 -7.73 7.57
N TYR A 302 -10.50 -7.65 6.25
CA TYR A 302 -10.13 -8.74 5.34
C TYR A 302 -8.64 -9.08 5.42
N THR A 303 -7.79 -8.08 5.65
CA THR A 303 -6.35 -8.28 5.84
C THR A 303 -6.02 -9.00 7.14
N VAL A 304 -6.70 -8.68 8.24
CA VAL A 304 -6.58 -9.43 9.50
C VAL A 304 -7.07 -10.87 9.32
N ASP A 305 -8.18 -11.08 8.64
CA ASP A 305 -8.70 -12.43 8.37
C ASP A 305 -7.74 -13.23 7.48
N PHE A 306 -7.07 -12.57 6.52
CA PHE A 306 -6.01 -13.17 5.72
C PHE A 306 -4.84 -13.64 6.59
N LEU A 307 -4.36 -12.78 7.49
CA LEU A 307 -3.28 -13.11 8.43
C LEU A 307 -3.64 -14.31 9.30
N LEU A 308 -4.85 -14.32 9.86
CA LEU A 308 -5.34 -15.43 10.69
C LEU A 308 -5.35 -16.75 9.91
N TYR A 309 -5.68 -16.69 8.61
CA TYR A 309 -5.68 -17.85 7.74
C TYR A 309 -4.26 -18.35 7.44
N ILE A 310 -3.35 -17.49 7.00
CA ILE A 310 -2.00 -17.94 6.59
C ILE A 310 -1.15 -18.41 7.78
N THR A 311 -1.51 -17.99 8.99
CA THR A 311 -0.85 -18.38 10.25
C THR A 311 -1.55 -19.55 10.98
N SER A 312 -2.58 -20.16 10.40
CA SER A 312 -3.28 -21.30 11.02
C SER A 312 -2.63 -22.67 10.78
N GLY A 313 -1.59 -22.75 9.94
CA GLY A 313 -0.85 -23.99 9.68
C GLY A 313 -0.05 -24.47 10.90
N ASP A 314 0.32 -25.75 10.92
CA ASP A 314 1.11 -26.34 12.01
C ASP A 314 2.54 -25.76 12.04
N ILE A 315 2.76 -24.75 12.89
CA ILE A 315 4.05 -24.08 13.13
C ILE A 315 5.05 -25.04 13.83
N SER A 316 4.56 -26.16 14.38
CA SER A 316 5.19 -26.95 15.43
C SER A 316 6.48 -27.71 15.05
N ASN A 317 6.69 -28.10 13.78
CA ASN A 317 7.74 -29.10 13.45
C ASN A 317 8.74 -28.71 12.35
N LYS A 318 8.69 -27.49 11.79
CA LYS A 318 9.54 -27.08 10.65
C LYS A 318 10.31 -25.78 10.84
N LEU A 319 10.40 -25.24 12.06
CA LEU A 319 11.25 -24.07 12.34
C LEU A 319 12.74 -24.47 12.46
N GLY A 320 13.21 -25.38 11.61
CA GLY A 320 14.63 -25.70 11.49
C GLY A 320 15.34 -24.52 10.83
N HIS A 321 16.36 -23.97 11.50
CA HIS A 321 17.41 -23.07 11.00
C HIS A 321 17.03 -21.96 9.98
N ASN A 322 15.77 -21.56 9.84
CA ASN A 322 15.40 -20.48 8.94
C ASN A 322 15.66 -19.14 9.63
N ASP A 323 16.62 -18.39 9.08
CA ASP A 323 16.92 -17.04 9.55
C ASP A 323 15.83 -16.06 9.12
N CYS A 324 15.11 -15.52 10.09
CA CYS A 324 14.05 -14.53 9.88
C CYS A 324 14.60 -13.09 9.93
N SER A 325 15.90 -12.90 10.19
CA SER A 325 16.56 -11.59 10.39
C SER A 325 16.25 -10.57 9.28
N LEU A 326 16.31 -11.00 8.01
CA LEU A 326 16.07 -10.15 6.84
C LEU A 326 14.67 -9.51 6.82
N TYR A 327 13.68 -10.13 7.47
CA TYR A 327 12.29 -9.67 7.43
C TYR A 327 11.86 -8.99 8.74
N MET A 328 12.70 -9.01 9.78
CA MET A 328 12.35 -8.55 11.13
C MET A 328 11.81 -7.13 11.16
N THR A 329 12.47 -6.19 10.49
CA THR A 329 12.03 -4.79 10.46
C THR A 329 10.64 -4.66 9.85
N SER A 330 10.38 -5.40 8.76
CA SER A 330 9.08 -5.36 8.07
C SER A 330 7.98 -6.02 8.91
N VAL A 331 8.27 -7.18 9.50
CA VAL A 331 7.35 -7.90 10.40
C VAL A 331 7.04 -7.05 11.64
N PHE A 332 8.06 -6.42 12.24
CA PHE A 332 7.89 -5.49 13.36
C PHE A 332 6.95 -4.33 12.99
N SER A 333 7.16 -3.69 11.83
CA SER A 333 6.27 -2.62 11.36
C SER A 333 4.82 -3.11 11.17
N SER A 334 4.62 -4.34 10.66
CA SER A 334 3.28 -4.93 10.55
C SER A 334 2.64 -5.16 11.91
N LEU A 335 3.40 -5.67 12.89
CA LEU A 335 2.90 -5.91 14.24
C LEU A 335 2.59 -4.58 14.96
N GLN A 336 3.42 -3.57 14.78
CA GLN A 336 3.16 -2.22 15.29
C GLN A 336 1.89 -1.61 14.65
N ALA A 337 1.69 -1.80 13.35
CA ALA A 337 0.46 -1.35 12.70
C ALA A 337 -0.78 -2.14 13.18
N LEU A 338 -0.64 -3.43 13.50
CA LEU A 338 -1.70 -4.23 14.12
C LEU A 338 -2.06 -3.73 15.52
N THR A 339 -1.09 -3.31 16.36
CA THR A 339 -1.42 -2.74 17.67
C THR A 339 -2.26 -1.48 17.54
N MET A 340 -2.02 -0.65 16.51
CA MET A 340 -2.88 0.50 16.20
C MET A 340 -4.31 0.08 15.87
N ILE A 341 -4.53 -1.03 15.16
CA ILE A 341 -5.87 -1.55 14.90
C ILE A 341 -6.53 -2.01 16.21
N ILE A 342 -5.78 -2.69 17.09
CA ILE A 342 -6.28 -3.13 18.40
C ILE A 342 -6.70 -1.93 19.26
N ILE A 343 -5.98 -0.82 19.21
CA ILE A 343 -6.29 0.38 20.00
C ILE A 343 -7.46 1.17 19.40
N TYR A 344 -7.39 1.48 18.10
CA TYR A 344 -8.23 2.52 17.49
C TYR A 344 -9.45 2.01 16.72
N ALA A 345 -9.53 0.72 16.36
CA ALA A 345 -10.70 0.22 15.65
C ALA A 345 -11.95 0.32 16.53
N SER A 346 -13.04 0.87 15.98
CA SER A 346 -14.34 0.94 16.65
C SER A 346 -15.02 -0.43 16.75
N ASP A 347 -14.76 -1.31 15.79
CA ASP A 347 -15.29 -2.67 15.75
C ASP A 347 -14.57 -3.60 16.73
N THR A 348 -15.30 -4.06 17.75
CA THR A 348 -14.79 -4.98 18.77
C THR A 348 -14.36 -6.34 18.22
N VAL A 349 -15.01 -6.84 17.16
CA VAL A 349 -14.65 -8.12 16.53
C VAL A 349 -13.32 -7.97 15.80
N LEU A 350 -13.17 -6.87 15.06
CA LEU A 350 -11.90 -6.54 14.40
C LEU A 350 -10.75 -6.42 15.41
N ARG A 351 -10.96 -5.72 16.53
CA ARG A 351 -9.93 -5.63 17.60
C ARG A 351 -9.52 -7.00 18.15
N LYS A 352 -10.49 -7.88 18.42
CA LYS A 352 -10.22 -9.25 18.92
C LYS A 352 -9.46 -10.09 17.89
N ASN A 353 -9.88 -10.03 16.63
CA ASN A 353 -9.22 -10.75 15.54
C ASN A 353 -7.80 -10.22 15.30
N ALA A 354 -7.59 -8.90 15.37
CA ALA A 354 -6.27 -8.28 15.25
C ALA A 354 -5.35 -8.71 16.41
N PHE A 355 -5.86 -8.80 17.64
CA PHE A 355 -5.10 -9.33 18.78
C PHE A 355 -4.76 -10.81 18.61
N GLU A 356 -5.69 -11.62 18.09
CA GLU A 356 -5.42 -13.02 17.76
C GLU A 356 -4.35 -13.14 16.66
N ALA A 357 -4.42 -12.31 15.61
CA ALA A 357 -3.43 -12.27 14.55
C ALA A 357 -2.04 -11.86 15.07
N LEU A 358 -1.96 -10.85 15.94
CA LEU A 358 -0.73 -10.45 16.62
C LEU A 358 -0.07 -11.63 17.35
N LYS A 359 -0.84 -12.39 18.14
CA LYS A 359 -0.33 -13.58 18.85
C LYS A 359 0.18 -14.66 17.89
N ARG A 360 -0.55 -14.93 16.80
CA ARG A 360 -0.15 -15.96 15.82
C ARG A 360 1.11 -15.58 15.06
N VAL A 361 1.21 -14.33 14.61
CA VAL A 361 2.42 -13.84 13.95
C VAL A 361 3.61 -13.87 14.91
N LEU A 362 3.44 -13.46 16.17
CA LEU A 362 4.50 -13.59 17.18
C LEU A 362 4.92 -15.06 17.36
N GLY A 363 3.96 -15.99 17.44
CA GLY A 363 4.22 -17.43 17.54
C GLY A 363 4.96 -18.01 16.33
N ASP A 364 4.83 -17.40 15.16
CA ASP A 364 5.49 -17.79 13.92
C ASP A 364 6.95 -17.33 13.82
N ILE A 365 7.38 -16.39 14.69
CA ILE A 365 8.74 -15.86 14.75
C ILE A 365 9.60 -16.76 15.65
N PRO A 366 10.86 -17.07 15.30
CA PRO A 366 11.72 -17.89 16.16
C PRO A 366 11.96 -17.24 17.54
N ASN A 367 12.14 -18.08 18.57
CA ASN A 367 12.22 -17.63 19.96
C ASN A 367 13.29 -16.56 20.20
N SER A 368 14.45 -16.66 19.52
CA SER A 368 15.56 -15.70 19.64
C SER A 368 15.19 -14.27 19.28
N GLN A 369 14.32 -14.08 18.29
CA GLN A 369 13.94 -12.74 17.83
C GLN A 369 12.55 -12.32 18.34
N ARG A 370 11.71 -13.27 18.79
CA ARG A 370 10.39 -12.97 19.36
C ARG A 370 10.48 -12.05 20.58
N PHE A 371 11.44 -12.29 21.48
CA PHE A 371 11.64 -11.43 22.66
C PHE A 371 12.05 -10.01 22.26
N ASP A 372 12.97 -9.87 21.30
CA ASP A 372 13.41 -8.55 20.81
C ASP A 372 12.27 -7.76 20.18
N ILE A 373 11.40 -8.42 19.40
CA ILE A 373 10.20 -7.78 18.85
C ILE A 373 9.24 -7.34 19.96
N LEU A 374 8.97 -8.19 20.95
CA LEU A 374 8.10 -7.82 22.08
C LEU A 374 8.68 -6.63 22.87
N LYS A 375 9.99 -6.66 23.16
CA LYS A 375 10.70 -5.55 23.81
C LYS A 375 10.60 -4.26 22.98
N ALA A 376 10.78 -4.35 21.66
CA ALA A 376 10.64 -3.21 20.76
C ALA A 376 9.20 -2.68 20.70
N LEU A 377 8.18 -3.55 20.62
CA LEU A 377 6.78 -3.14 20.59
C LEU A 377 6.38 -2.42 21.88
N ILE A 378 6.87 -2.88 23.04
CA ILE A 378 6.63 -2.25 24.33
C ILE A 378 7.27 -0.86 24.38
N LYS A 379 8.54 -0.75 23.96
CA LYS A 379 9.27 0.53 23.99
C LYS A 379 8.72 1.58 23.03
N ASN A 380 8.11 1.16 21.92
CA ASN A 380 7.57 2.05 20.89
C ASN A 380 6.04 2.24 20.98
N SER A 381 5.44 1.96 22.15
CA SER A 381 4.00 2.09 22.36
C SER A 381 3.69 3.20 23.36
N ASP A 382 2.96 4.21 22.90
CA ASP A 382 2.49 5.33 23.75
C ASP A 382 1.22 4.98 24.56
N SER A 383 0.62 3.82 24.31
CA SER A 383 -0.58 3.37 25.02
C SER A 383 -0.23 2.51 26.23
N SER A 384 -0.50 3.02 27.44
CA SER A 384 -0.34 2.30 28.71
C SER A 384 -1.04 0.92 28.71
N SER A 385 -2.29 0.86 28.24
CA SER A 385 -3.04 -0.41 28.15
C SER A 385 -2.44 -1.37 27.12
N MET A 386 -1.92 -0.88 25.98
CA MET A 386 -1.25 -1.75 25.01
C MET A 386 0.08 -2.29 25.54
N VAL A 387 0.86 -1.47 26.25
CA VAL A 387 2.07 -1.91 26.97
C VAL A 387 1.72 -3.01 27.97
N ALA A 388 0.65 -2.86 28.74
CA ALA A 388 0.18 -3.87 29.68
C ALA A 388 -0.15 -5.21 29.01
N ILE A 389 -0.85 -5.17 27.86
CA ILE A 389 -1.19 -6.34 27.05
C ILE A 389 0.09 -7.03 26.52
N LEU A 390 1.05 -6.26 26.01
CA LEU A 390 2.30 -6.81 25.49
C LEU A 390 3.16 -7.44 26.60
N LEU A 391 3.19 -6.85 27.78
CA LEU A 391 3.85 -7.44 28.97
C LEU A 391 3.20 -8.76 29.39
N ASP A 392 1.88 -8.87 29.27
CA ASP A 392 1.18 -10.14 29.51
C ASP A 392 1.54 -11.21 28.46
N LEU A 393 1.78 -10.82 27.20
CA LEU A 393 2.31 -11.75 26.18
C LEU A 393 3.72 -12.23 26.53
N VAL A 394 4.60 -11.33 27.01
CA VAL A 394 5.93 -11.70 27.51
C VAL A 394 5.83 -12.71 28.67
N ARG A 395 4.93 -12.46 29.63
CA ARG A 395 4.67 -13.41 30.73
C ARG A 395 4.21 -14.77 30.20
N GLY A 396 3.36 -14.78 29.18
CA GLY A 396 2.90 -15.99 28.50
C GLY A 396 4.03 -16.80 27.86
N GLU A 397 4.97 -16.13 27.17
CA GLU A 397 6.15 -16.79 26.59
C GLU A 397 7.07 -17.37 27.66
N MET A 398 7.33 -16.62 28.74
CA MET A 398 8.10 -17.13 29.90
C MET A 398 7.48 -18.39 30.49
N HIS A 399 6.15 -18.42 30.62
CA HIS A 399 5.43 -19.57 31.13
C HIS A 399 5.54 -20.78 30.19
N ARG A 400 5.41 -20.57 28.88
CA ARG A 400 5.58 -21.62 27.86
C ARG A 400 7.00 -22.21 27.89
N GLU A 401 8.03 -21.36 27.94
CA GLU A 401 9.42 -21.79 28.01
C GLU A 401 9.69 -22.65 29.25
N ARG A 402 9.14 -22.24 30.41
CA ARG A 402 9.23 -23.00 31.66
C ARG A 402 8.57 -24.38 31.56
N ILE A 403 7.38 -24.48 30.95
CA ILE A 403 6.71 -25.76 30.72
C ILE A 403 7.59 -26.66 29.84
N LEU A 404 8.13 -26.11 28.75
CA LEU A 404 9.00 -26.84 27.83
C LEU A 404 10.22 -27.40 28.57
N ARG A 405 10.92 -26.59 29.37
CA ARG A 405 12.06 -27.05 30.19
C ARG A 405 11.67 -28.16 31.17
N THR A 406 10.54 -28.01 31.86
CA THR A 406 10.07 -29.02 32.81
C THR A 406 9.73 -30.34 32.10
N SER A 407 9.25 -30.29 30.85
CA SER A 407 8.98 -31.48 30.04
C SER A 407 10.27 -32.14 29.52
N LEU A 408 11.27 -31.35 29.12
CA LEU A 408 12.57 -31.84 28.67
C LEU A 408 13.35 -32.50 29.81
N GLN A 409 13.39 -31.89 30.99
CA GLN A 409 14.02 -32.47 32.19
C GLN A 409 13.37 -33.79 32.64
N LYS A 410 12.10 -34.03 32.32
CA LYS A 410 11.43 -35.32 32.56
C LYS A 410 11.81 -36.39 31.53
N ASN A 411 12.19 -35.99 30.32
CA ASN A 411 12.59 -36.87 29.22
C ASN A 411 14.12 -37.09 29.14
N GLU A 412 14.92 -36.20 29.74
CA GLU A 412 16.39 -36.29 29.85
C GLU A 412 16.89 -37.42 30.77
N ALA A 413 15.99 -38.23 31.34
CA ALA A 413 16.37 -39.52 31.91
C ALA A 413 16.84 -40.55 30.84
N LEU A 414 16.78 -40.23 29.53
CA LEU A 414 17.10 -41.19 28.47
C LEU A 414 18.07 -40.77 27.35
N GLU A 415 18.41 -39.50 27.10
CA GLU A 415 19.41 -39.20 26.05
C GLU A 415 20.33 -38.02 26.39
N ALA A 416 21.57 -38.36 26.73
CA ALA A 416 22.69 -37.44 26.85
C ALA A 416 23.42 -37.37 25.51
N ASP A 417 22.89 -36.63 24.53
CA ASP A 417 23.67 -36.06 23.42
C ASP A 417 22.81 -35.12 22.55
N SER A 418 22.53 -33.91 23.04
CA SER A 418 22.30 -32.75 22.16
C SER A 418 22.77 -31.47 22.83
N LYS A 419 24.10 -31.28 22.84
CA LYS A 419 24.71 -29.96 23.06
C LYS A 419 24.38 -29.03 21.89
N THR A 420 23.19 -28.45 21.91
CA THR A 420 22.89 -27.16 21.27
C THR A 420 21.97 -26.40 22.22
N CYS A 421 22.63 -25.70 23.15
CA CYS A 421 22.14 -24.60 23.97
C CYS A 421 20.77 -24.03 23.51
N GLN A 422 19.67 -24.49 24.14
CA GLN A 422 18.43 -23.71 24.14
C GLN A 422 18.65 -22.52 25.07
N SER A 423 19.13 -21.41 24.51
CA SER A 423 19.30 -20.15 25.23
C SER A 423 18.00 -19.76 25.94
N THR A 424 18.09 -19.52 27.23
CA THR A 424 16.99 -19.12 28.11
C THR A 424 16.62 -17.66 27.90
N LEU A 425 16.14 -17.32 26.69
CA LEU A 425 16.06 -15.93 26.22
C LEU A 425 15.08 -15.09 27.04
N PHE A 426 13.91 -15.64 27.38
CA PHE A 426 12.92 -14.94 28.19
C PHE A 426 13.23 -14.99 29.70
N TRP A 427 14.12 -15.88 30.14
CA TRP A 427 14.65 -15.96 31.51
C TRP A 427 16.09 -15.45 31.55
N SER A 428 16.28 -14.20 31.13
CA SER A 428 17.57 -13.50 31.11
C SER A 428 17.46 -12.16 31.84
N THR A 429 18.59 -11.51 32.16
CA THR A 429 18.61 -10.17 32.78
C THR A 429 17.82 -9.12 31.98
N SER A 430 17.68 -9.34 30.67
CA SER A 430 16.90 -8.50 29.75
C SER A 430 15.42 -8.35 30.16
N ILE A 431 14.84 -9.30 30.92
CA ILE A 431 13.47 -9.18 31.43
C ILE A 431 13.37 -8.11 32.52
N LEU A 432 14.39 -8.01 33.37
CA LEU A 432 14.44 -7.01 34.44
C LEU A 432 14.69 -5.63 33.85
N GLU A 433 15.54 -5.52 32.83
CA GLU A 433 15.71 -4.29 32.07
C GLU A 433 14.40 -3.82 31.42
N LEU A 434 13.60 -4.77 30.89
CA LEU A 434 12.31 -4.46 30.30
C LEU A 434 11.33 -3.93 31.36
N VAL A 435 11.22 -4.61 32.51
CA VAL A 435 10.42 -4.12 33.65
C VAL A 435 10.89 -2.74 34.10
N GLU A 436 12.20 -2.56 34.25
CA GLU A 436 12.79 -1.29 34.65
C GLU A 436 12.45 -0.17 33.67
N SER A 437 12.50 -0.41 32.36
CA SER A 437 12.16 0.61 31.35
C SER A 437 10.72 1.11 31.43
N VAL A 438 9.79 0.32 32.00
CA VAL A 438 8.40 0.74 32.24
C VAL A 438 8.27 1.47 33.58
N LEU A 439 9.01 1.04 34.61
CA LEU A 439 8.98 1.63 35.95
C LEU A 439 9.86 2.88 36.10
N ARG A 440 10.79 3.10 35.17
CA ARG A 440 11.71 4.24 35.10
C ARG A 440 11.75 4.77 33.66
N PRO A 441 10.80 5.64 33.28
CA PRO A 441 10.76 6.20 31.94
C PRO A 441 12.01 7.01 31.59
N ASP A 442 12.38 7.04 30.30
CA ASP A 442 13.57 7.73 29.79
C ASP A 442 13.57 9.25 30.05
N THR A 443 12.38 9.84 30.28
CA THR A 443 12.21 11.24 30.67
C THR A 443 12.69 11.55 32.09
N GLY A 444 13.03 10.51 32.88
CA GLY A 444 13.44 10.62 34.27
C GLY A 444 12.25 10.73 35.23
N GLY A 445 12.48 10.35 36.49
CA GLY A 445 11.44 10.34 37.52
C GLY A 445 10.50 9.12 37.47
N PRO A 446 9.47 9.08 38.34
CA PRO A 446 8.50 7.98 38.35
C PRO A 446 7.51 8.07 37.17
N PRO A 447 6.87 6.95 36.77
CA PRO A 447 5.80 6.97 35.78
C PRO A 447 4.65 7.88 36.20
N ILE A 448 4.11 8.65 35.25
CA ILE A 448 2.97 9.54 35.50
C ILE A 448 1.72 8.71 35.77
N LEU A 449 1.12 8.88 36.95
CA LEU A 449 -0.14 8.24 37.35
C LEU A 449 -1.25 9.29 37.41
N PRO A 450 -2.49 8.95 36.99
CA PRO A 450 -2.98 7.61 36.68
C PRO A 450 -2.72 7.13 35.24
N ASP A 451 -2.20 7.96 34.34
CA ASP A 451 -2.12 7.67 32.90
C ASP A 451 -1.37 6.37 32.57
N ASN A 452 -0.29 6.07 33.31
CA ASN A 452 0.50 4.85 33.12
C ASN A 452 0.13 3.68 34.05
N SER A 453 -1.06 3.71 34.67
CA SER A 453 -1.45 2.72 35.69
C SER A 453 -1.44 1.28 35.18
N ASP A 454 -2.01 1.03 34.00
CA ASP A 454 -2.09 -0.32 33.41
C ASP A 454 -0.69 -0.90 33.16
N ALA A 455 0.18 -0.11 32.53
CA ALA A 455 1.55 -0.50 32.23
C ALA A 455 2.35 -0.79 33.51
N VAL A 456 2.28 0.10 34.50
CA VAL A 456 2.97 -0.07 35.79
C VAL A 456 2.48 -1.31 36.52
N LEU A 457 1.16 -1.53 36.58
CA LEU A 457 0.59 -2.71 37.24
C LEU A 457 1.03 -4.01 36.56
N SER A 458 1.02 -4.05 35.22
CA SER A 458 1.46 -5.24 34.47
C SER A 458 2.97 -5.51 34.65
N ALA A 459 3.80 -4.46 34.68
CA ALA A 459 5.24 -4.55 34.93
C ALA A 459 5.54 -5.09 36.33
N LEU A 460 4.85 -4.60 37.37
CA LEU A 460 4.99 -5.10 38.74
C LEU A 460 4.52 -6.56 38.86
N ASN A 461 3.45 -6.92 38.17
CA ASN A 461 2.97 -8.32 38.12
C ASN A 461 3.96 -9.24 37.39
N LEU A 462 4.61 -8.77 36.32
CA LEU A 462 5.68 -9.50 35.64
C LEU A 462 6.91 -9.69 36.55
N TYR A 463 7.33 -8.63 37.25
CA TYR A 463 8.42 -8.70 38.23
C TYR A 463 8.11 -9.71 39.35
N ARG A 464 6.90 -9.65 39.91
CA ARG A 464 6.44 -10.60 40.93
C ARG A 464 6.48 -12.04 40.40
N PHE A 465 6.06 -12.26 39.15
CA PHE A 465 6.10 -13.58 38.53
C PHE A 465 7.53 -14.13 38.41
N VAL A 466 8.51 -13.29 38.04
CA VAL A 466 9.93 -13.65 37.97
C VAL A 466 10.42 -14.07 39.36
N LEU A 467 10.25 -13.21 40.38
CA LEU A 467 10.71 -13.48 41.75
C LEU A 467 10.13 -14.76 42.34
N MET A 468 8.82 -14.98 42.17
CA MET A 468 8.15 -16.19 42.69
C MET A 468 8.64 -17.46 41.98
N THR A 469 9.04 -17.35 40.71
CA THR A 469 9.56 -18.50 39.94
C THR A 469 10.99 -18.82 40.31
N GLU A 470 11.84 -17.81 40.50
CA GLU A 470 13.22 -17.95 41.00
C GLU A 470 13.24 -18.53 42.43
N ALA A 471 12.43 -17.99 43.33
CA ALA A 471 12.32 -18.47 44.71
C ALA A 471 11.85 -19.93 44.81
N ALA A 472 11.10 -20.41 43.81
CA ALA A 472 10.66 -21.80 43.72
C ALA A 472 11.73 -22.74 43.12
N GLY A 473 12.90 -22.22 42.72
CA GLY A 473 13.97 -22.97 42.04
C GLY A 473 13.59 -23.41 40.62
N LYS A 474 12.73 -22.65 39.93
CA LYS A 474 12.11 -23.04 38.65
C LYS A 474 12.37 -22.03 37.51
N ALA A 475 13.32 -21.12 37.71
CA ALA A 475 13.72 -20.10 36.74
C ALA A 475 14.81 -20.60 35.79
#